data_AF-A0A0F9SDB6-F1
#
_entry.id   AF-A0A0F9SDB6-F1
#
_cell.length_a   1.000
_cell.length_b   1.000
_cell.length_c   1.000
_cell.angle_alpha   90.00
_cell.angle_beta   90.00
_cell.angle_gamma   90.00
#
_symmetry.space_group_name_H-M   'P 1'
#
loop_
_entity.id
_entity.type
_entity.pdbx_description
1 polymer ?
#
loop_
_entity_poly.entity_id
_entity_poly.type
_entity_poly.pdbx_seq_one_letter_code
_entity_poly.pdbx_strand_id
1 'polypeptide(L)'
;MSVKKLNLEKALERERCEPKLKGRQTAKLPMENTGWEKVNNSHSCEVRLKTKLDVENIKPDVKNVELGMTQDEVIKVAGSPHYIIEWYTGNIKYNYRNLWIVIENGAVTCLVRSKDFEEYWGRSDYERENPKAIIK
;
A
#
# COMPACT_ATOMS: atom_id res chain seq x y z
N MET A 1 44.95 -3.68 15.86
CA MET A 1 43.57 -3.75 15.32
C MET A 1 42.75 -2.64 15.98
N SER A 2 42.26 -1.66 15.21
CA SER A 2 41.55 -0.48 15.74
C SER A 2 40.09 -0.51 15.29
N VAL A 3 39.18 -0.60 16.25
CA VAL A 3 37.73 -0.68 16.03
C VAL A 3 37.20 0.74 15.82
N LYS A 4 36.70 1.05 14.61
CA LYS A 4 36.08 2.35 14.31
C LYS A 4 34.75 2.45 15.06
N LYS A 5 34.70 3.30 16.09
CA LYS A 5 33.46 3.75 16.74
C LYS A 5 32.63 4.53 15.71
N LEU A 6 31.45 4.00 15.37
CA LEU A 6 30.49 4.68 14.51
C LEU A 6 29.83 5.81 15.30
N ASN A 7 29.92 7.04 14.78
CA ASN A 7 29.53 8.26 15.47
C ASN A 7 28.00 8.45 15.38
N LEU A 8 27.31 8.20 16.49
CA LEU A 8 25.84 8.06 16.61
C LEU A 8 25.08 9.36 16.25
N GLU A 9 25.69 10.52 16.43
CA GLU A 9 25.05 11.83 16.22
C GLU A 9 24.68 12.10 14.75
N LYS A 10 25.45 11.57 13.79
CA LYS A 10 25.16 11.75 12.35
C LYS A 10 23.94 10.98 11.86
N ALA A 11 23.46 9.99 12.62
CA ALA A 11 22.28 9.21 12.25
C ALA A 11 20.97 9.95 12.59
N LEU A 12 20.95 10.70 13.69
CA LEU A 12 19.76 11.43 14.18
C LEU A 12 19.43 12.68 13.35
N GLU A 13 20.42 13.33 12.73
CA GLU A 13 20.18 14.51 11.88
C GLU A 13 19.47 14.19 10.56
N ARG A 14 19.54 12.94 10.06
CA ARG A 14 18.86 12.53 8.82
C ARG A 14 17.36 12.33 8.96
N GLU A 15 16.88 12.10 10.19
CA GLU A 15 15.45 11.83 10.46
C GLU A 15 14.61 13.12 10.59
N ARG A 16 15.23 14.30 10.68
CA ARG A 16 14.52 15.56 10.99
C ARG A 16 14.19 16.46 9.79
N CYS A 17 14.38 16.00 8.56
CA CYS A 17 14.04 16.77 7.37
C CYS A 17 12.76 16.24 6.71
N GLU A 18 11.61 16.74 7.14
CA GLU A 18 10.33 16.56 6.45
C GLU A 18 10.40 17.21 5.05
N PRO A 19 10.01 16.51 3.96
CA PRO A 19 9.91 17.12 2.65
C PRO A 19 8.63 17.98 2.57
N LYS A 20 8.81 19.30 2.48
CA LYS A 20 7.72 20.26 2.21
C LYS A 20 7.20 20.07 0.78
N LEU A 21 5.98 19.54 0.64
CA LEU A 21 5.27 19.47 -0.65
C LEU A 21 4.80 20.86 -1.08
N LYS A 22 5.37 21.38 -2.19
CA LYS A 22 4.86 22.58 -2.89
C LYS A 22 3.95 22.18 -4.05
N GLY A 23 2.68 22.61 -3.95
CA GLY A 23 1.80 23.12 -5.02
C GLY A 23 1.69 22.39 -6.37
N ARG A 24 0.49 21.81 -6.62
CA ARG A 24 -0.06 21.40 -7.93
C ARG A 24 -0.02 22.55 -8.97
N GLN A 25 0.42 22.26 -10.19
CA GLN A 25 -0.06 22.97 -11.39
C GLN A 25 -0.28 21.98 -12.55
N THR A 26 -1.49 22.02 -13.10
CA THR A 26 -1.97 21.32 -14.29
C THR A 26 -1.44 21.99 -15.57
N ALA A 27 -0.90 21.23 -16.51
CA ALA A 27 -0.75 21.69 -17.89
C ALA A 27 -0.86 20.54 -18.91
N LYS A 28 -1.60 20.82 -19.98
CA LYS A 28 -1.97 19.97 -21.12
C LYS A 28 -0.74 19.70 -22.02
N LEU A 29 -0.62 18.51 -22.59
CA LEU A 29 0.31 18.20 -23.69
C LEU A 29 -0.32 18.55 -25.04
N PRO A 30 0.47 19.06 -26.00
CA PRO A 30 0.62 18.31 -27.25
C PRO A 30 2.04 18.27 -27.86
N MET A 31 2.31 17.12 -28.48
CA MET A 31 3.12 16.79 -29.67
C MET A 31 4.53 17.37 -29.94
N GLU A 32 5.44 16.39 -30.13
CA GLU A 32 6.31 16.17 -31.31
C GLU A 32 7.78 16.68 -31.35
N ASN A 33 8.66 15.68 -31.45
CA ASN A 33 9.98 15.54 -32.09
C ASN A 33 11.08 16.60 -31.92
N THR A 34 12.22 16.18 -31.34
CA THR A 34 13.51 15.90 -32.03
C THR A 34 14.58 15.72 -30.94
N GLY A 35 15.47 14.72 -31.09
CA GLY A 35 16.39 14.26 -30.05
C GLY A 35 17.42 15.28 -29.57
N TRP A 36 18.07 14.96 -28.44
CA TRP A 36 19.51 14.75 -28.26
C TRP A 36 19.73 14.00 -26.94
N GLU A 37 20.67 13.06 -26.94
CA GLU A 37 21.01 12.19 -25.83
C GLU A 37 21.51 12.98 -24.60
N LYS A 38 20.97 12.62 -23.42
CA LYS A 38 21.66 12.77 -22.14
C LYS A 38 21.44 11.51 -21.33
N VAL A 39 22.50 10.72 -21.20
CA VAL A 39 22.62 9.65 -20.20
C VAL A 39 22.48 10.30 -18.82
N ASN A 40 21.32 10.13 -18.20
CA ASN A 40 21.13 10.40 -16.79
C ASN A 40 20.67 9.10 -16.14
N ASN A 41 21.56 8.54 -15.35
CA ASN A 41 21.38 7.36 -14.53
C ASN A 41 20.35 7.69 -13.42
N SER A 42 19.08 7.76 -13.81
CA SER A 42 17.95 7.80 -12.90
C SER A 42 17.64 6.35 -12.56
N HIS A 43 18.12 5.90 -11.39
CA HIS A 43 17.50 4.74 -10.74
C HIS A 43 16.07 5.14 -10.42
N SER A 44 15.16 4.94 -11.38
CA SER A 44 13.73 4.97 -11.11
C SER A 44 13.47 3.81 -10.16
N CYS A 45 13.05 4.12 -8.94
CA CYS A 45 12.36 3.15 -8.11
C CYS A 45 11.03 2.87 -8.81
N GLU A 46 11.03 1.92 -9.73
CA GLU A 46 9.84 1.39 -10.36
C GLU A 46 9.00 0.73 -9.26
N VAL A 47 7.94 1.41 -8.82
CA VAL A 47 6.88 0.76 -8.04
C VAL A 47 6.22 -0.22 -9.01
N ARG A 48 6.68 -1.46 -8.98
CA ARG A 48 6.14 -2.56 -9.76
C ARG A 48 4.76 -2.88 -9.24
N LEU A 49 3.73 -2.23 -9.79
CA LEU A 49 2.37 -2.75 -9.80
C LEU A 49 2.43 -4.10 -10.53
N LYS A 50 2.58 -5.18 -9.78
CA LYS A 50 2.57 -6.53 -10.33
C LYS A 50 1.13 -6.88 -10.65
N THR A 51 0.64 -6.42 -11.79
CA THR A 51 -0.58 -6.96 -12.40
C THR A 51 -0.24 -8.35 -12.93
N LYS A 52 -0.39 -9.38 -12.10
CA LYS A 52 -0.24 -10.78 -12.55
C LYS A 52 -1.60 -11.34 -12.95
N LEU A 53 -1.76 -11.42 -14.26
CA LEU A 53 -2.25 -12.54 -15.09
C LEU A 53 -3.56 -13.23 -14.70
N ASP A 54 -4.44 -13.28 -15.71
CA ASP A 54 -5.69 -14.03 -15.85
C ASP A 54 -5.73 -15.36 -15.08
N VAL A 55 -6.36 -15.34 -13.91
CA VAL A 55 -6.93 -16.53 -13.28
C VAL A 55 -8.43 -16.43 -13.52
N GLU A 56 -9.06 -17.57 -13.84
CA GLU A 56 -10.49 -17.77 -14.06
C GLU A 56 -11.37 -16.74 -13.33
N ASN A 57 -12.46 -16.29 -13.96
CA ASN A 57 -13.49 -15.42 -13.38
C ASN A 57 -14.21 -16.07 -12.18
N ILE A 58 -13.46 -16.50 -11.16
CA ILE A 58 -13.93 -16.71 -9.81
C ILE A 58 -14.33 -15.32 -9.36
N LYS A 59 -15.63 -15.05 -9.38
CA LYS A 59 -16.16 -13.84 -8.74
C LYS A 59 -15.66 -13.88 -7.30
N PRO A 60 -14.93 -12.85 -6.85
CA PRO A 60 -14.39 -12.86 -5.50
C PRO A 60 -15.56 -12.93 -4.52
N ASP A 61 -15.72 -14.09 -3.87
CA ASP A 61 -16.78 -14.27 -2.87
C ASP A 61 -16.26 -13.80 -1.52
N VAL A 62 -16.14 -12.48 -1.41
CA VAL A 62 -15.63 -11.80 -0.22
C VAL A 62 -16.51 -12.02 1.02
N LYS A 63 -17.67 -12.66 0.87
CA LYS A 63 -18.57 -13.03 1.96
C LYS A 63 -18.01 -14.11 2.87
N ASN A 64 -17.09 -14.93 2.36
CA ASN A 64 -16.48 -16.02 3.12
C ASN A 64 -15.18 -15.60 3.82
N VAL A 65 -14.82 -14.31 3.76
CA VAL A 65 -13.67 -13.78 4.50
C VAL A 65 -14.10 -13.50 5.93
N GLU A 66 -13.39 -14.08 6.89
CA GLU A 66 -13.62 -13.89 8.31
C GLU A 66 -12.40 -13.28 9.01
N LEU A 67 -12.62 -12.74 10.21
CA LEU A 67 -11.54 -12.25 11.06
C LEU A 67 -10.60 -13.41 11.46
N GLY A 68 -9.31 -13.12 11.57
CA GLY A 68 -8.29 -14.11 11.93
C GLY A 68 -7.78 -14.96 10.77
N MET A 69 -8.43 -14.92 9.60
CA MET A 69 -7.92 -15.58 8.40
C MET A 69 -6.54 -15.04 8.03
N THR A 70 -5.66 -15.93 7.57
CA THR A 70 -4.38 -15.58 6.99
C THR A 70 -4.53 -15.03 5.57
N GLN A 71 -3.47 -14.41 5.07
CA GLN A 71 -3.43 -13.94 3.69
C GLN A 71 -3.74 -15.04 2.67
N ASP A 72 -3.15 -16.23 2.83
CA ASP A 72 -3.33 -17.35 1.89
C ASP A 72 -4.77 -17.88 1.93
N GLU A 73 -5.38 -17.92 3.12
CA GLU A 73 -6.79 -18.28 3.27
C GLU A 73 -7.71 -17.27 2.58
N VAL A 74 -7.44 -15.97 2.73
CA VAL A 74 -8.18 -14.92 2.04
C VAL A 74 -8.09 -15.09 0.53
N ILE A 75 -6.90 -15.33 -0.02
CA ILE A 75 -6.71 -15.55 -1.46
C ILE A 75 -7.42 -16.82 -1.93
N LYS A 76 -7.43 -17.89 -1.10
CA LYS A 76 -8.11 -19.13 -1.43
C LYS A 76 -9.64 -18.97 -1.48
N VAL A 77 -10.23 -18.18 -0.60
CA VAL A 77 -11.70 -18.01 -0.53
C VAL A 77 -12.21 -16.89 -1.42
N ALA A 78 -11.49 -15.77 -1.50
CA ALA A 78 -11.93 -14.57 -2.21
C ALA A 78 -11.19 -14.37 -3.55
N GLY A 79 -10.22 -15.22 -3.90
CA GLY A 79 -9.39 -15.05 -5.09
C GLY A 79 -8.40 -13.88 -4.97
N SER A 80 -7.81 -13.50 -6.10
CA SER A 80 -6.83 -12.41 -6.14
C SER A 80 -7.48 -11.04 -5.90
N PRO A 81 -6.89 -10.17 -5.06
CA PRO A 81 -7.41 -8.82 -4.85
C PRO A 81 -7.25 -7.96 -6.09
N HIS A 82 -8.15 -6.99 -6.24
CA HIS A 82 -8.07 -6.00 -7.30
C HIS A 82 -6.91 -5.01 -7.09
N TYR A 83 -6.62 -4.70 -5.83
CA TYR A 83 -5.54 -3.81 -5.45
C TYR A 83 -4.95 -4.22 -4.09
N ILE A 84 -3.66 -3.99 -3.91
CA ILE A 84 -2.91 -4.32 -2.69
C ILE A 84 -2.17 -3.06 -2.23
N ILE A 85 -2.32 -2.73 -0.95
CA ILE A 85 -1.47 -1.76 -0.25
C ILE A 85 -0.63 -2.52 0.77
N GLU A 86 0.68 -2.34 0.73
CA GLU A 86 1.61 -2.91 1.70
C GLU A 86 2.38 -1.76 2.35
N TRP A 87 2.31 -1.68 3.67
CA TRP A 87 3.02 -0.70 4.47
C TRP A 87 4.36 -1.27 4.93
N TYR A 88 5.34 -0.42 5.21
CA TYR A 88 6.68 -0.84 5.65
C TYR A 88 6.68 -1.61 6.98
N THR A 89 5.61 -1.54 7.77
CA THR A 89 5.41 -2.33 9.00
C THR A 89 4.91 -3.75 8.75
N GLY A 90 4.63 -4.13 7.51
CA GLY A 90 4.04 -5.43 7.18
C GLY A 90 2.52 -5.48 7.29
N ASN A 91 1.86 -4.33 7.50
CA ASN A 91 0.41 -4.23 7.37
C ASN A 91 0.04 -4.27 5.89
N ILE A 92 -0.94 -5.11 5.56
CA ILE A 92 -1.39 -5.33 4.19
C ILE A 92 -2.88 -5.02 4.11
N LYS A 93 -3.30 -4.37 3.02
CA LYS A 93 -4.71 -4.14 2.74
C LYS A 93 -5.05 -4.62 1.34
N TYR A 94 -6.11 -5.41 1.25
CA TYR A 94 -6.61 -5.94 -0.02
C TYR A 94 -7.91 -5.28 -0.39
N ASN A 95 -8.00 -4.78 -1.62
CA ASN A 95 -9.24 -4.26 -2.17
C ASN A 95 -9.89 -5.30 -3.08
N TYR A 96 -11.16 -5.58 -2.81
CA TYR A 96 -12.05 -6.40 -3.63
C TYR A 96 -13.19 -5.55 -4.20
N ARG A 97 -12.87 -4.34 -4.68
CA ARG A 97 -13.78 -3.33 -5.23
C ARG A 97 -14.70 -2.70 -4.19
N ASN A 98 -15.64 -3.44 -3.63
CA ASN A 98 -16.62 -2.92 -2.64
C ASN A 98 -16.20 -3.15 -1.18
N LEU A 99 -15.18 -3.97 -0.96
CA LEU A 99 -14.63 -4.26 0.35
C LEU A 99 -13.11 -4.08 0.37
N TRP A 100 -12.62 -3.57 1.50
CA TRP A 100 -11.22 -3.66 1.90
C TRP A 100 -11.06 -4.63 3.05
N ILE A 101 -10.06 -5.48 2.95
CA ILE A 101 -9.63 -6.40 4.01
C ILE A 101 -8.35 -5.83 4.58
N VAL A 102 -8.33 -5.59 5.88
CA VAL A 102 -7.14 -5.12 6.59
C VAL A 102 -6.50 -6.33 7.28
N ILE A 103 -5.23 -6.58 6.95
CA ILE A 103 -4.43 -7.69 7.44
C ILE A 103 -3.26 -7.08 8.24
N GLU A 104 -3.21 -7.41 9.53
CA GLU A 104 -2.16 -6.95 10.44
C GLU A 104 -1.53 -8.17 11.10
N ASN A 105 -0.21 -8.17 11.21
CA ASN A 105 0.54 -9.31 11.76
C ASN A 105 0.18 -10.65 11.10
N GLY A 106 -0.12 -10.63 9.80
CA GLY A 106 -0.44 -11.83 8.99
C GLY A 106 -1.88 -12.33 9.10
N ALA A 107 -2.76 -11.67 9.84
CA ALA A 107 -4.16 -12.08 10.00
C ALA A 107 -5.14 -10.94 9.72
N VAL A 108 -6.34 -11.27 9.21
CA VAL A 108 -7.43 -10.31 8.99
C VAL A 108 -7.89 -9.73 10.32
N THR A 109 -7.74 -8.43 10.51
CA THR A 109 -8.15 -7.75 11.74
C THR A 109 -9.47 -7.01 11.61
N CYS A 110 -9.78 -6.46 10.44
CA CYS A 110 -11.08 -5.87 10.15
C CYS A 110 -11.43 -5.85 8.66
N LEU A 111 -12.73 -5.75 8.40
CA LEU A 111 -13.32 -5.60 7.08
C LEU A 111 -13.92 -4.20 6.98
N VAL A 112 -13.60 -3.48 5.91
CA VAL A 112 -13.95 -2.06 5.73
C VAL A 112 -14.70 -1.90 4.41
N ARG A 113 -15.84 -1.21 4.41
CA ARG A 113 -16.56 -0.90 3.16
C ARG A 113 -15.75 0.08 2.32
N SER A 114 -15.60 -0.16 1.02
CA SER A 114 -14.81 0.72 0.15
C SER A 114 -15.28 2.17 0.09
N LYS A 115 -16.57 2.41 0.29
CA LYS A 115 -17.13 3.78 0.34
C LYS A 115 -16.70 4.57 1.59
N ASP A 116 -16.29 3.87 2.65
CA ASP A 116 -15.90 4.42 3.94
C ASP A 116 -14.38 4.20 4.19
N PHE A 117 -13.64 3.82 3.14
CA PHE A 117 -12.22 3.54 3.23
C PHE A 117 -11.42 4.84 3.36
N GLU A 118 -10.53 4.84 4.33
CA GLU A 118 -9.55 5.90 4.57
C GLU A 118 -8.16 5.27 4.71
N GLU A 119 -7.10 6.02 4.42
CA GLU A 119 -5.70 5.56 4.51
C GLU A 119 -5.18 5.43 5.96
N TYR A 120 -6.04 5.04 6.89
CA TYR A 120 -5.68 4.74 8.29
C TYR A 120 -4.72 3.57 8.42
N TRP A 121 -3.95 3.51 9.51
CA TRP A 121 -2.88 2.51 9.60
C TRP A 121 -3.37 1.06 9.69
N GLY A 122 -4.51 0.87 10.37
CA GLY A 122 -4.98 -0.45 10.75
C GLY A 122 -6.28 -0.38 11.53
N ARG A 123 -6.69 -1.50 12.14
CA ARG A 123 -7.97 -1.62 12.84
C ARG A 123 -8.15 -0.57 13.93
N SER A 124 -7.15 -0.36 14.78
CA SER A 124 -7.23 0.56 15.92
C SER A 124 -7.54 2.00 15.50
N ASP A 125 -7.03 2.42 14.34
CA ASP A 125 -7.32 3.75 13.80
C ASP A 125 -8.74 3.82 13.23
N TYR A 126 -9.20 2.77 12.54
CA TYR A 126 -10.60 2.69 12.13
C TYR A 126 -11.54 2.71 13.33
N GLU A 127 -11.24 1.99 14.41
CA GLU A 127 -12.07 2.00 15.62
C GLU A 127 -12.12 3.39 16.29
N ARG A 128 -11.03 4.15 16.23
CA ARG A 128 -10.93 5.49 16.83
C ARG A 128 -11.59 6.57 15.96
N GLU A 129 -11.25 6.62 14.68
CA GLU A 129 -11.59 7.74 13.79
C GLU A 129 -12.89 7.49 12.99
N ASN A 130 -13.15 6.26 12.57
CA ASN A 130 -14.33 5.91 11.77
C ASN A 130 -14.85 4.48 12.06
N PRO A 131 -15.37 4.22 13.28
CA PRO A 131 -15.80 2.88 13.68
C PRO A 131 -16.96 2.36 12.85
N LYS A 132 -17.71 3.25 12.19
CA LYS A 132 -18.83 2.89 11.33
C LYS A 132 -18.36 2.20 10.05
N ALA A 133 -17.14 2.46 9.59
CA ALA A 133 -16.58 1.89 8.37
C ALA A 133 -16.35 0.37 8.48
N ILE A 134 -16.10 -0.10 9.71
CA ILE A 134 -15.90 -1.51 10.02
C ILE A 134 -17.22 -2.26 9.87
N ILE A 135 -17.17 -3.37 9.15
CA ILE A 135 -18.27 -4.32 9.05
C ILE A 135 -18.22 -5.24 10.26
N LYS A 136 -19.33 -5.31 11.00
CA LYS A 136 -19.50 -6.19 12.15
C LYS A 136 -20.01 -7.55 11.71
#